data_AF-A0A1V4S8R2-F1
#
_entry.id   AF-A0A1V4S8R2-F1
#
_cell.length_a   1.000
_cell.length_b   1.000
_cell.length_c   1.000
_cell.angle_alpha   90.00
_cell.angle_beta   90.00
_cell.angle_gamma   90.00
#
_symmetry.space_group_name_H-M   'P 1'
#
loop_
_entity.id
_entity.type
_entity.pdbx_description
1 polymer ?
#
loop_
_entity_poly.entity_id
_entity_poly.type
_entity_poly.pdbx_seq_one_letter_code
_entity_poly.pdbx_strand_id
1 'polypeptide(L)'
;MLVVGGGNVAIDVARTALRVGADDVQLFCLEARDEMPAWKKEVEEAVEEGIVINPSWGPKEIMHDGRKVTGIRFVRCVSVFDMEGNFSPSFDEDAVQTVEADHAIISIGQAPDMSFLSEDSRLERALWGALIVDEKTLSTNIPGIFAGGDFTTGPTYVIRAIASGRRAAISIDRYLRGEKGSFTILDEKTRLAEETRLALDEDTGEERPRVPVEMADPEERARDFREVEKGFTEAQARFEATRCLRCDLEEDRGE
;
A
#
# COMPACT_ATOMS: atom_id res chain seq x y z
N MET A 1 13.46 -18.33 -7.08
CA MET A 1 12.63 -17.31 -7.78
C MET A 1 13.04 -15.93 -7.31
N LEU A 2 13.13 -14.96 -8.22
CA LEU A 2 13.44 -13.57 -7.89
C LEU A 2 12.17 -12.71 -7.93
N VAL A 3 12.01 -11.85 -6.93
CA VAL A 3 10.96 -10.81 -6.89
C VAL A 3 11.65 -9.46 -6.81
N VAL A 4 11.23 -8.52 -7.66
CA VAL A 4 11.81 -7.17 -7.70
C VAL A 4 10.77 -6.14 -7.28
N GLY A 5 11.03 -5.44 -6.17
CA GLY A 5 10.18 -4.39 -5.62
C GLY A 5 10.23 -4.33 -4.09
N GLY A 6 10.00 -3.15 -3.50
CA GLY A 6 10.09 -2.93 -2.04
C GLY A 6 8.76 -2.72 -1.32
N GLY A 7 7.63 -2.62 -2.04
CA GLY A 7 6.30 -2.35 -1.46
C GLY A 7 5.52 -3.60 -1.07
N ASN A 8 4.34 -3.43 -0.46
CA ASN A 8 3.47 -4.53 0.00
C ASN A 8 3.19 -5.56 -1.11
N VAL A 9 2.97 -5.10 -2.35
CA VAL A 9 2.76 -6.00 -3.50
C VAL A 9 3.93 -6.96 -3.72
N ALA A 10 5.17 -6.49 -3.54
CA ALA A 10 6.35 -7.35 -3.70
C ALA A 10 6.42 -8.40 -2.58
N ILE A 11 6.04 -8.03 -1.36
CA ILE A 11 5.92 -8.96 -0.24
C ILE A 11 4.84 -10.00 -0.50
N ASP A 12 3.65 -9.58 -0.95
CA ASP A 12 2.55 -10.48 -1.32
C ASP A 12 2.96 -11.46 -2.42
N VAL A 13 3.66 -10.98 -3.45
CA VAL A 13 4.18 -11.82 -4.54
C VAL A 13 5.18 -12.83 -4.00
N ALA A 14 6.13 -12.42 -3.17
CA ALA A 14 7.15 -13.31 -2.62
C ALA A 14 6.53 -14.40 -1.72
N ARG A 15 5.59 -14.00 -0.86
CA ARG A 15 4.84 -14.91 0.02
C ARG A 15 3.94 -15.85 -0.76
N THR A 16 3.30 -15.36 -1.82
CA THR A 16 2.49 -16.19 -2.72
C THR A 16 3.35 -17.18 -3.49
N ALA A 17 4.55 -16.78 -3.92
CA ALA A 17 5.48 -17.64 -4.63
C ALA A 17 5.83 -18.90 -3.81
N LEU A 18 6.11 -18.75 -2.51
CA LEU A 18 6.33 -19.90 -1.61
C LEU A 18 5.11 -20.84 -1.59
N ARG A 19 3.91 -20.29 -1.44
CA ARG A 19 2.65 -21.05 -1.35
C ARG A 19 2.29 -21.81 -2.62
N VAL A 20 2.73 -21.32 -3.78
CA VAL A 20 2.54 -22.01 -5.07
C VAL A 20 3.68 -22.97 -5.42
N GLY A 21 4.63 -23.18 -4.50
CA GLY A 21 5.66 -24.22 -4.61
C GLY A 21 7.02 -23.74 -5.11
N ALA A 22 7.36 -22.45 -4.97
CA ALA A 22 8.74 -22.01 -5.16
C ALA A 22 9.61 -22.54 -4.02
N ASP A 23 10.71 -23.23 -4.35
CA ASP A 23 11.62 -23.81 -3.35
C ASP A 23 12.46 -22.74 -2.61
N ASP A 24 12.84 -21.68 -3.32
CA ASP A 24 13.63 -20.55 -2.80
C ASP A 24 13.08 -19.25 -3.39
N VAL A 25 12.86 -18.24 -2.55
CA VAL A 25 12.34 -16.93 -2.97
C VAL A 25 13.23 -15.83 -2.39
N GLN A 26 13.76 -15.02 -3.29
CA GLN A 26 14.58 -13.86 -2.93
C GLN A 26 13.95 -12.59 -3.49
N LEU A 27 13.80 -11.60 -2.62
CA LEU A 27 13.25 -10.28 -2.95
C LEU A 27 14.38 -9.26 -3.01
N PHE A 28 14.41 -8.46 -4.06
CA PHE A 28 15.39 -7.39 -4.28
C PHE A 28 14.66 -6.05 -4.39
N CYS A 29 15.14 -5.03 -3.68
CA CYS A 29 14.54 -3.69 -3.72
C CYS A 29 15.61 -2.59 -3.67
N LEU A 30 15.26 -1.40 -4.16
CA LEU A 30 16.18 -0.25 -4.22
C LEU A 30 16.39 0.37 -2.84
N GLU A 31 15.35 0.32 -2.02
CA GLU A 31 15.28 0.98 -0.73
C GLU A 31 16.18 0.28 0.28
N ALA A 32 16.75 1.06 1.20
CA ALA A 32 17.34 0.51 2.40
C ALA A 32 16.28 -0.20 3.24
N ARG A 33 16.73 -1.08 4.13
CA ARG A 33 15.85 -1.98 4.89
C ARG A 33 14.76 -1.25 5.68
N ASP A 34 15.10 -0.08 6.21
CA ASP A 34 14.28 0.83 7.00
C ASP A 34 13.50 1.85 6.16
N GLU A 35 13.83 1.98 4.88
CA GLU A 35 13.16 2.85 3.91
C GLU A 35 12.16 2.09 3.01
N MET A 36 12.06 0.77 3.17
CA MET A 36 11.13 -0.05 2.39
C MET A 36 9.69 0.47 2.51
N PRO A 37 8.97 0.67 1.39
CA PRO A 37 7.58 1.12 1.43
C PRO A 37 6.64 0.09 2.06
N ALA A 38 7.05 -1.18 2.09
CA ALA A 38 6.27 -2.25 2.68
C ALA A 38 6.10 -2.07 4.19
N TRP A 39 4.95 -2.49 4.71
CA TRP A 39 4.70 -2.46 6.14
C TRP A 39 5.67 -3.37 6.89
N LYS A 40 6.28 -2.82 7.94
CA LYS A 40 7.28 -3.54 8.76
C LYS A 40 6.81 -4.93 9.19
N LYS A 41 5.54 -5.07 9.59
CA LYS A 41 4.93 -6.36 9.97
C LYS A 41 4.94 -7.37 8.80
N GLU A 42 4.53 -6.96 7.60
CA GLU A 42 4.47 -7.87 6.44
C GLU A 42 5.87 -8.35 6.04
N VAL A 43 6.84 -7.45 6.14
CA VAL A 43 8.23 -7.74 5.85
C VAL A 43 8.82 -8.68 6.92
N GLU A 44 8.52 -8.49 8.20
CA GLU A 44 8.90 -9.43 9.27
C GLU A 44 8.29 -10.81 9.01
N GLU A 45 7.00 -10.87 8.69
CA GLU A 45 6.30 -12.12 8.36
C GLU A 45 6.90 -12.82 7.13
N ALA A 46 7.36 -12.06 6.12
CA ALA A 46 8.02 -12.63 4.94
C ALA A 46 9.36 -13.29 5.30
N VAL A 47 10.15 -12.64 6.16
CA VAL A 47 11.43 -13.19 6.64
C VAL A 47 11.20 -14.44 7.50
N GLU A 48 10.18 -14.43 8.36
CA GLU A 48 9.78 -15.62 9.15
C GLU A 48 9.39 -16.80 8.26
N GLU A 49 8.71 -16.55 7.13
CA GLU A 49 8.35 -17.58 6.14
C GLU A 49 9.54 -18.07 5.30
N GLY A 50 10.75 -17.50 5.49
CA GLY A 50 11.97 -17.92 4.83
C GLY A 50 12.34 -17.13 3.58
N ILE A 51 11.66 -16.01 3.29
CA ILE A 51 11.98 -15.15 2.14
C ILE A 51 13.27 -14.36 2.44
N VAL A 52 14.24 -14.42 1.53
CA VAL A 52 15.48 -13.65 1.64
C VAL A 52 15.26 -12.25 1.04
N ILE A 53 15.32 -11.22 1.87
CA ILE A 53 15.19 -9.82 1.43
C ILE A 53 16.58 -9.22 1.25
N ASN A 54 16.86 -8.73 0.04
CA ASN A 54 18.11 -8.11 -0.38
C ASN A 54 17.90 -6.61 -0.65
N PRO A 55 17.96 -5.76 0.39
CA PRO A 55 17.74 -4.32 0.26
C PRO A 55 18.91 -3.60 -0.41
N SER A 56 18.62 -2.44 -0.99
CA SER A 56 19.59 -1.57 -1.67
C SER A 56 20.29 -2.24 -2.87
N TRP A 57 19.52 -2.95 -3.69
CA TRP A 57 19.95 -3.59 -4.92
C TRP A 57 18.91 -3.37 -6.04
N GLY A 58 19.35 -2.74 -7.13
CA GLY A 58 18.52 -2.50 -8.32
C GLY A 58 18.81 -3.50 -9.44
N PRO A 59 17.81 -3.90 -10.24
CA PRO A 59 18.04 -4.75 -11.40
C PRO A 59 18.82 -3.96 -12.47
N LYS A 60 19.95 -4.51 -12.93
CA LYS A 60 20.78 -3.95 -13.99
C LYS A 60 20.57 -4.65 -15.33
N GLU A 61 20.46 -5.97 -15.32
CA GLU A 61 20.24 -6.77 -16.54
C GLU A 61 19.50 -8.06 -16.21
N ILE A 62 18.44 -8.38 -16.98
CA ILE A 62 17.79 -9.68 -16.92
C ILE A 62 18.53 -10.63 -17.87
N MET A 63 19.10 -11.70 -17.32
CA MET A 63 19.83 -12.69 -18.09
C MET A 63 18.88 -13.75 -18.65
N HIS A 64 19.14 -14.20 -19.88
CA HIS A 64 18.33 -15.22 -20.53
C HIS A 64 19.13 -16.04 -21.54
N ASP A 65 18.69 -17.27 -21.81
CA ASP A 65 19.25 -18.14 -22.87
C ASP A 65 18.56 -17.96 -24.23
N GLY A 66 17.60 -17.03 -24.32
CA GLY A 66 16.78 -16.75 -25.51
C GLY A 66 15.38 -17.37 -25.47
N ARG A 67 15.12 -18.29 -24.53
CA ARG A 67 13.78 -18.82 -24.26
C ARG A 67 13.32 -18.59 -22.82
N LYS A 68 14.26 -18.60 -21.87
CA LYS A 68 13.96 -18.51 -20.45
C LYS A 68 14.90 -17.54 -19.75
N VAL A 69 14.38 -16.94 -18.69
CA VAL A 69 15.21 -16.22 -17.71
C VAL A 69 16.16 -17.22 -17.06
N THR A 70 17.40 -16.82 -16.88
CA THR A 70 18.43 -17.60 -16.16
C THR A 70 18.91 -16.89 -14.90
N GLY A 71 18.53 -15.63 -14.70
CA GLY A 71 18.83 -14.85 -13.51
C GLY A 71 18.76 -13.35 -13.75
N ILE A 72 19.16 -12.57 -12.76
CA ILE A 72 19.26 -11.11 -12.84
C ILE A 72 20.61 -10.67 -12.31
N ARG A 73 21.26 -9.76 -13.04
CA ARG A 73 22.38 -8.98 -12.53
C ARG A 73 21.83 -7.77 -11.78
N PHE A 74 22.24 -7.62 -10.54
CA PHE A 74 21.91 -6.49 -9.68
C PHE A 74 23.11 -5.56 -9.51
N VAL A 75 22.83 -4.30 -9.25
CA VAL A 75 23.80 -3.25 -8.91
C VAL A 75 23.40 -2.61 -7.59
N ARG A 76 24.39 -2.25 -6.77
CA ARG A 76 24.14 -1.66 -5.45
C ARG A 76 23.49 -0.29 -5.62
N CYS A 77 22.32 -0.10 -5.01
CA CYS A 77 21.68 1.21 -4.90
C CYS A 77 22.26 1.95 -3.69
N VAL A 78 22.77 3.17 -3.91
CA VAL A 78 23.40 4.00 -2.88
C VAL A 78 22.38 4.94 -2.25
N SER A 79 21.46 5.47 -3.05
CA SER A 79 20.33 6.27 -2.59
C SER A 79 19.16 6.08 -3.54
N VAL A 80 17.92 6.13 -3.03
CA VAL A 80 16.70 6.07 -3.86
C VAL A 80 16.19 7.45 -4.23
N PHE A 81 16.36 8.41 -3.33
CA PHE A 81 15.88 9.78 -3.48
C PHE A 81 17.05 10.76 -3.56
N ASP A 82 16.82 11.89 -4.23
CA ASP A 82 17.72 13.05 -4.17
C ASP A 82 17.50 13.87 -2.89
N MET A 83 18.25 14.97 -2.73
CA MET A 83 18.13 15.84 -1.55
C MET A 83 16.78 16.57 -1.45
N GLU A 84 16.02 16.65 -2.54
CA GLU A 84 14.68 17.25 -2.59
C GLU A 84 13.58 16.22 -2.29
N GLY A 85 13.94 14.94 -2.12
CA GLY A 85 13.02 13.83 -1.88
C GLY A 85 12.38 13.28 -3.16
N ASN A 86 12.84 13.69 -4.34
CA ASN A 86 12.35 13.14 -5.60
C ASN A 86 12.99 11.78 -5.86
N PHE A 87 12.22 10.87 -6.45
CA PHE A 87 12.72 9.56 -6.85
C PHE A 87 13.82 9.71 -7.91
N SER A 88 15.06 9.39 -7.54
CA SER A 88 16.26 9.58 -8.35
C SER A 88 17.34 8.61 -7.87
N PRO A 89 17.22 7.31 -8.20
CA PRO A 89 18.10 6.30 -7.67
C PRO A 89 19.52 6.45 -8.20
N SER A 90 20.50 6.37 -7.29
CA SER A 90 21.94 6.36 -7.61
C SER A 90 22.54 4.99 -7.36
N PHE A 91 23.52 4.61 -8.16
CA PHE A 91 24.11 3.27 -8.16
C PHE A 91 25.63 3.30 -8.05
N ASP A 92 26.18 2.34 -7.33
CA ASP A 92 27.60 2.03 -7.35
C ASP A 92 27.85 0.95 -8.41
N GLU A 93 28.34 1.39 -9.57
CA GLU A 93 28.53 0.56 -10.77
C GLU A 93 29.60 -0.53 -10.59
N ASP A 94 30.49 -0.38 -9.61
CA ASP A 94 31.53 -1.36 -9.29
C ASP A 94 30.98 -2.47 -8.39
N ALA A 95 29.93 -2.20 -7.63
CA ALA A 95 29.25 -3.15 -6.76
C ALA A 95 28.10 -3.86 -7.51
N VAL A 96 28.45 -4.90 -8.26
CA VAL A 96 27.51 -5.76 -8.99
C VAL A 96 27.48 -7.18 -8.44
N GLN A 97 26.30 -7.80 -8.46
CA GLN A 97 26.14 -9.22 -8.18
C GLN A 97 25.22 -9.88 -9.21
N THR A 98 25.40 -11.17 -9.43
CA THR A 98 24.57 -11.95 -10.34
C THR A 98 23.89 -13.05 -9.55
N VAL A 99 22.58 -13.16 -9.68
CA VAL A 99 21.77 -14.16 -8.97
C VAL A 99 21.03 -14.99 -9.99
N GLU A 100 21.25 -16.30 -9.96
CA GLU A 100 20.60 -17.26 -10.85
C GLU A 100 19.16 -17.52 -10.41
N ALA A 101 18.25 -17.64 -11.38
CA ALA A 101 16.87 -18.03 -11.12
C ALA A 101 16.15 -18.44 -12.41
N ASP A 102 15.23 -19.40 -12.26
CA ASP A 102 14.36 -19.86 -13.34
C ASP A 102 13.18 -18.89 -13.62
N HIS A 103 12.82 -18.09 -12.62
CA HIS A 103 11.69 -17.18 -12.66
C HIS A 103 12.00 -15.86 -11.98
N ALA A 104 11.53 -14.78 -12.59
CA ALA A 104 11.57 -13.43 -12.04
C ALA A 104 10.19 -12.76 -12.15
N ILE A 105 9.74 -12.11 -11.08
CA ILE A 105 8.52 -11.29 -11.06
C ILE A 105 8.92 -9.85 -10.72
N ILE A 106 8.47 -8.91 -11.55
CA ILE A 106 8.70 -7.48 -11.34
C ILE A 106 7.42 -6.86 -10.79
N SER A 107 7.51 -6.33 -9.58
CA SER A 107 6.41 -5.75 -8.79
C SER A 107 6.80 -4.36 -8.28
N ILE A 108 7.15 -3.47 -9.20
CA ILE A 108 7.68 -2.12 -8.93
C ILE A 108 6.63 -1.00 -9.00
N GLY A 109 5.35 -1.36 -9.07
CA GLY A 109 4.23 -0.42 -9.11
C GLY A 109 3.33 -0.62 -10.32
N GLN A 110 2.43 0.34 -10.51
CA GLN A 110 1.43 0.35 -11.57
C GLN A 110 1.30 1.76 -12.15
N ALA A 111 0.90 1.84 -13.41
CA ALA A 111 0.61 3.10 -14.09
C ALA A 111 -0.76 3.00 -14.78
N PRO A 112 -1.51 4.12 -14.91
CA PRO A 112 -2.75 4.14 -15.65
C PRO A 112 -2.54 3.74 -17.13
N ASP A 113 -3.30 2.75 -17.60
CA ASP A 113 -3.38 2.44 -19.04
C ASP A 113 -4.44 3.35 -19.69
N MET A 114 -3.96 4.22 -20.59
CA MET A 114 -4.78 5.21 -21.30
C MET A 114 -5.05 4.85 -22.75
N SER A 115 -4.68 3.63 -23.19
CA SER A 115 -4.80 3.19 -24.59
C SER A 115 -6.23 3.22 -25.14
N PHE A 116 -7.24 3.22 -24.26
CA PHE A 116 -8.65 3.32 -24.63
C PHE A 116 -9.11 4.76 -24.94
N LEU A 117 -8.33 5.79 -24.59
CA LEU A 117 -8.63 7.19 -24.86
C LEU A 117 -7.80 7.71 -26.03
N SER A 118 -8.46 8.31 -27.02
CA SER A 118 -7.75 8.97 -28.12
C SER A 118 -6.90 10.15 -27.63
N GLU A 119 -5.83 10.46 -28.36
CA GLU A 119 -5.04 11.67 -28.11
C GLU A 119 -5.91 12.93 -28.24
N ASP A 120 -6.94 12.88 -29.09
CA ASP A 120 -7.93 13.93 -29.28
C ASP A 120 -8.95 14.06 -28.13
N SER A 121 -8.86 13.25 -27.08
CA SER A 121 -9.79 13.29 -25.93
C SER A 121 -9.80 14.63 -25.20
N ARG A 122 -8.77 15.48 -25.39
CA ARG A 122 -8.59 16.80 -24.72
C ARG A 122 -8.54 16.74 -23.19
N LEU A 123 -8.57 15.55 -22.60
CA LEU A 123 -8.43 15.36 -21.16
C LEU A 123 -7.00 15.69 -20.74
N GLU A 124 -6.88 16.57 -19.75
CA GLU A 124 -5.59 16.97 -19.19
C GLU A 124 -4.93 15.81 -18.42
N ARG A 125 -3.61 15.70 -18.57
CA ARG A 125 -2.82 14.59 -18.04
C ARG A 125 -1.60 15.10 -17.28
N ALA A 126 -1.28 14.44 -16.18
CA ALA A 126 -0.03 14.63 -15.47
C ALA A 126 1.13 13.92 -16.18
N LEU A 127 2.37 14.20 -15.73
CA LEU A 127 3.62 13.67 -16.31
C LEU A 127 3.66 12.13 -16.39
N TRP A 128 2.91 11.44 -15.53
CA TRP A 128 2.85 9.98 -15.40
C TRP A 128 1.58 9.35 -16.00
N GLY A 129 0.85 10.10 -16.83
CA GLY A 129 -0.34 9.61 -17.53
C GLY A 129 -1.64 9.64 -16.74
N ALA A 130 -1.59 9.92 -15.43
CA ALA A 130 -2.78 10.11 -14.60
C ALA A 130 -3.62 11.31 -15.09
N LEU A 131 -4.94 11.20 -14.96
CA LEU A 131 -5.86 12.29 -15.29
C LEU A 131 -5.78 13.41 -14.25
N ILE A 132 -5.69 14.65 -14.72
CA ILE A 132 -5.78 15.83 -13.85
C ILE A 132 -7.24 16.07 -13.50
N VAL A 133 -7.50 16.18 -12.21
CA VAL A 133 -8.83 16.47 -11.66
C VAL A 133 -8.73 17.53 -10.56
N ASP A 134 -9.83 18.25 -10.33
CA ASP A 134 -9.99 19.03 -9.11
C ASP A 134 -10.04 18.08 -7.90
N GLU A 135 -9.19 18.28 -6.89
CA GLU A 135 -9.09 17.34 -5.77
C GLU A 135 -10.37 17.25 -4.92
N LYS A 136 -11.18 18.32 -4.88
CA LYS A 136 -12.39 18.41 -4.05
C LYS A 136 -13.60 17.87 -4.76
N THR A 137 -13.72 18.07 -6.07
CA THR A 137 -14.89 17.63 -6.86
C THR A 137 -14.59 16.42 -7.72
N LEU A 138 -13.33 16.09 -7.97
CA LEU A 138 -12.88 15.06 -8.91
C LEU A 138 -13.32 15.31 -10.37
N SER A 139 -13.69 16.55 -10.70
CA SER A 139 -14.01 16.93 -12.07
C SER A 139 -12.74 17.11 -12.89
N THR A 140 -12.76 16.62 -14.13
CA THR A 140 -11.71 16.89 -15.12
C THR A 140 -11.86 18.28 -15.72
N ASN A 141 -10.97 18.64 -16.67
CA ASN A 141 -11.10 19.85 -17.46
C ASN A 141 -12.31 19.85 -18.43
N ILE A 142 -12.94 18.70 -18.67
CA ILE A 142 -14.13 18.57 -19.52
C ILE A 142 -15.39 18.51 -18.63
N PRO A 143 -16.35 19.46 -18.79
CA PRO A 143 -17.58 19.46 -18.02
C PRO A 143 -18.35 18.14 -18.13
N GLY A 144 -18.78 17.61 -16.99
CA GLY A 144 -19.54 16.36 -16.91
C GLY A 144 -18.69 15.09 -16.90
N ILE A 145 -17.36 15.19 -17.02
CA ILE A 145 -16.43 14.06 -16.88
C ILE A 145 -15.71 14.15 -15.54
N PHE A 146 -15.76 13.06 -14.79
CA PHE A 146 -15.15 12.90 -13.47
C PHE A 146 -14.25 11.67 -13.47
N ALA A 147 -13.18 11.68 -12.68
CA ALA A 147 -12.28 10.55 -12.51
C ALA A 147 -11.80 10.45 -11.06
N GLY A 148 -11.59 9.23 -10.56
CA GLY A 148 -11.17 9.02 -9.18
C GLY A 148 -10.45 7.69 -8.98
N GLY A 149 -10.06 7.45 -7.73
CA GLY A 149 -9.26 6.29 -7.32
C GLY A 149 -7.80 6.37 -7.75
N ASP A 150 -7.18 5.21 -7.92
CA ASP A 150 -5.76 5.11 -8.24
C ASP A 150 -5.43 5.65 -9.65
N PHE A 151 -6.44 5.76 -10.52
CA PHE A 151 -6.27 6.33 -11.86
C PHE A 151 -5.90 7.82 -11.85
N THR A 152 -6.26 8.54 -10.78
CA THR A 152 -5.93 9.96 -10.60
C THR A 152 -4.82 10.20 -9.58
N THR A 153 -4.65 9.28 -8.61
CA THR A 153 -3.71 9.46 -7.49
C THR A 153 -2.49 8.54 -7.52
N GLY A 154 -2.47 7.53 -8.39
CA GLY A 154 -1.54 6.41 -8.32
C GLY A 154 -1.99 5.34 -7.31
N PRO A 155 -1.24 4.23 -7.17
CA PRO A 155 -1.53 3.18 -6.18
C PRO A 155 -1.63 3.76 -4.76
N THR A 156 -2.76 3.56 -4.08
CA THR A 156 -2.92 3.93 -2.68
C THR A 156 -3.60 2.82 -1.85
N TYR A 157 -4.42 3.18 -0.87
CA TYR A 157 -5.18 2.24 -0.03
C TYR A 157 -6.61 2.14 -0.55
N VAL A 158 -7.22 0.96 -0.42
CA VAL A 158 -8.62 0.72 -0.82
C VAL A 158 -9.59 1.75 -0.23
N ILE A 159 -9.36 2.20 1.02
CA ILE A 159 -10.22 3.19 1.67
C ILE A 159 -10.16 4.57 1.00
N ARG A 160 -9.00 4.95 0.42
CA ARG A 160 -8.89 6.18 -0.37
C ARG A 160 -9.66 6.07 -1.69
N ALA A 161 -9.61 4.92 -2.35
CA ALA A 161 -10.41 4.66 -3.54
C ALA A 161 -11.93 4.73 -3.24
N ILE A 162 -12.37 4.13 -2.12
CA ILE A 162 -13.76 4.22 -1.66
C ILE A 162 -14.17 5.67 -1.38
N ALA A 163 -13.33 6.42 -0.64
CA ALA A 163 -13.57 7.84 -0.35
C ALA A 163 -13.65 8.68 -1.64
N SER A 164 -12.79 8.38 -2.61
CA SER A 164 -12.81 9.01 -3.94
C SER A 164 -14.11 8.71 -4.69
N GLY A 165 -14.59 7.46 -4.67
CA GLY A 165 -15.89 7.09 -5.25
C GLY A 165 -17.07 7.83 -4.62
N ARG A 166 -17.10 7.92 -3.28
CA ARG A 166 -18.11 8.70 -2.54
C ARG A 166 -18.11 10.17 -2.97
N ARG A 167 -16.92 10.75 -3.10
CA ARG A 167 -16.74 12.14 -3.55
C ARG A 167 -17.24 12.34 -4.98
N ALA A 168 -16.83 11.49 -5.91
CA ALA A 168 -17.26 11.57 -7.30
C ALA A 168 -18.78 11.47 -7.44
N ALA A 169 -19.42 10.56 -6.70
CA ALA A 169 -20.88 10.42 -6.72
C ALA A 169 -21.62 11.69 -6.29
N ILE A 170 -21.17 12.35 -5.21
CA ILE A 170 -21.74 13.62 -4.75
C ILE A 170 -21.52 14.71 -5.80
N SER A 171 -20.32 14.81 -6.37
CA SER A 171 -20.02 15.80 -7.41
C SER A 171 -20.89 15.63 -8.65
N ILE A 172 -21.11 14.38 -9.08
CA ILE A 172 -21.96 14.05 -10.23
C ILE A 172 -23.42 14.45 -9.95
N ASP A 173 -23.97 14.10 -8.78
CA ASP A 173 -25.34 14.50 -8.41
C ASP A 173 -25.52 16.03 -8.40
N ARG A 174 -24.57 16.75 -7.79
CA ARG A 174 -24.58 18.22 -7.77
C ARG A 174 -24.47 18.83 -9.17
N TYR A 175 -23.59 18.28 -10.02
CA TYR A 175 -23.45 18.71 -11.41
C TYR A 175 -24.75 18.54 -12.19
N LEU A 176 -25.43 17.39 -12.05
CA LEU A 176 -26.71 17.10 -12.71
C LEU A 176 -27.84 18.01 -12.22
N ARG A 177 -27.79 18.48 -10.97
CA ARG A 177 -28.72 19.46 -10.39
C ARG A 177 -28.40 20.91 -10.75
N GLY A 178 -27.27 21.17 -11.42
CA GLY A 178 -26.81 22.52 -11.72
C GLY A 178 -26.28 23.28 -10.51
N GLU A 179 -25.97 22.57 -9.41
CA GLU A 179 -25.35 23.16 -8.23
C GLU A 179 -23.88 23.48 -8.51
N LYS A 180 -23.39 24.59 -7.95
CA LYS A 180 -22.01 25.07 -8.13
C LYS A 180 -21.27 25.16 -6.81
N GLY A 181 -19.94 25.13 -6.89
CA GLY A 181 -19.03 25.27 -5.76
C GLY A 181 -18.58 23.94 -5.15
N SER A 182 -17.55 23.99 -4.32
CA SER A 182 -17.05 22.83 -3.58
C SER A 182 -18.08 22.34 -2.56
N PHE A 183 -17.91 21.11 -2.08
CA PHE A 183 -18.59 20.60 -0.89
C PHE A 183 -17.55 20.00 0.03
N THR A 184 -17.93 19.90 1.29
CA THR A 184 -17.24 19.07 2.26
C THR A 184 -18.05 17.81 2.40
N ILE A 185 -17.41 16.65 2.26
CA ILE A 185 -17.99 15.41 2.74
C ILE A 185 -17.91 15.50 4.25
N LEU A 186 -19.03 15.81 4.90
CA LEU A 186 -19.13 15.58 6.33
C LEU A 186 -18.98 14.07 6.52
N ASP A 187 -17.83 13.68 7.03
CA ASP A 187 -17.70 12.40 7.69
C ASP A 187 -18.48 12.56 8.99
N GLU A 188 -19.77 12.23 8.93
CA GLU A 188 -20.53 11.94 10.13
C GLU A 188 -19.93 10.65 10.73
N LYS A 189 -18.66 10.70 11.18
CA LYS A 189 -18.29 9.97 12.41
C LYS A 189 -19.43 10.34 13.33
N THR A 190 -20.27 9.38 13.66
CA THR A 190 -21.42 9.60 14.54
C THR A 190 -20.88 10.36 15.73
N ARG A 191 -21.08 11.68 15.76
CA ARG A 191 -20.90 12.47 16.97
C ARG A 191 -21.95 11.85 17.86
N LEU A 192 -21.54 10.90 18.69
CA LEU A 192 -22.37 10.47 19.80
C LEU A 192 -22.72 11.79 20.47
N ALA A 193 -24.00 12.16 20.45
CA ALA A 193 -24.44 13.36 21.12
C ALA A 193 -23.82 13.33 22.52
N GLU A 194 -23.13 14.41 22.90
CA GLU A 194 -22.42 14.58 24.18
C GLU A 194 -23.31 14.28 25.41
N GLU A 195 -24.61 14.06 25.20
CA GLU A 195 -25.60 13.72 26.19
C GLU A 195 -25.42 12.35 26.86
N THR A 196 -24.61 11.44 26.30
CA THR A 196 -24.33 10.18 26.99
C THR A 196 -23.13 10.34 27.93
N ARG A 197 -23.36 11.03 29.07
CA ARG A 197 -22.58 10.83 30.29
C ARG A 197 -22.77 9.39 30.76
N LEU A 198 -22.16 8.43 30.08
CA LEU A 198 -21.93 7.11 30.65
C LEU A 198 -21.13 7.33 31.93
N ALA A 199 -21.67 6.87 33.05
CA ALA A 199 -20.98 6.89 34.33
C ALA A 199 -19.60 6.23 34.13
N LEU A 200 -18.56 7.07 34.12
CA LEU A 200 -17.18 6.63 34.01
C LEU A 200 -16.81 6.03 35.35
N ASP A 201 -16.84 4.70 35.44
CA ASP A 201 -16.09 3.99 36.47
C ASP A 201 -14.62 4.41 36.37
N GLU A 202 -13.98 4.57 37.53
CA GLU A 202 -12.69 5.22 37.73
C GLU A 202 -11.63 4.83 36.68
N ASP A 203 -11.29 5.83 35.89
CA ASP A 203 -10.23 5.85 34.89
C ASP A 203 -8.87 5.73 35.59
N THR A 204 -8.14 4.63 35.39
CA THR A 204 -6.75 4.53 35.88
C THR A 204 -5.74 5.19 34.94
N GLY A 205 -6.14 5.64 33.75
CA GLY A 205 -5.23 6.23 32.76
C GLY A 205 -4.07 5.33 32.33
N GLU A 206 -4.13 4.03 32.64
CA GLU A 206 -3.06 3.08 32.32
C GLU A 206 -3.14 2.64 30.86
N GLU A 207 -2.09 2.93 30.10
CA GLU A 207 -1.92 2.43 28.74
C GLU A 207 -1.85 0.90 28.76
N ARG A 208 -2.94 0.25 28.32
CA ARG A 208 -2.99 -1.21 28.21
C ARG A 208 -2.42 -1.60 26.84
N PRO A 209 -1.33 -2.38 26.77
CA PRO A 209 -0.77 -2.81 25.50
C PRO A 209 -1.78 -3.70 24.75
N ARG A 210 -1.76 -3.62 23.41
CA ARG A 210 -2.56 -4.49 22.55
C ARG A 210 -2.12 -5.94 22.72
N VAL A 211 -3.08 -6.84 22.87
CA VAL A 211 -2.83 -8.28 22.83
C VAL A 211 -2.39 -8.66 21.40
N PRO A 212 -1.21 -9.27 21.21
CA PRO A 212 -0.80 -9.73 19.90
C PRO A 212 -1.73 -10.85 19.42
N VAL A 213 -2.08 -10.82 18.14
CA VAL A 213 -2.85 -11.91 17.51
C VAL A 213 -1.93 -13.10 17.33
N GLU A 214 -2.36 -14.28 17.76
CA GLU A 214 -1.59 -15.51 17.55
C GLU A 214 -1.63 -15.89 16.07
N MET A 215 -0.47 -16.19 15.50
CA MET A 215 -0.31 -16.57 14.11
C MET A 215 -0.08 -18.09 13.98
N ALA A 216 -0.42 -18.67 12.84
CA ALA A 216 0.04 -19.99 12.44
C ALA A 216 1.57 -20.04 12.34
N ASP A 217 2.14 -21.24 12.49
CA ASP A 217 3.58 -21.43 12.39
C ASP A 217 4.09 -20.99 11.00
N PRO A 218 5.22 -20.26 10.90
CA PRO A 218 5.78 -19.81 9.64
C PRO A 218 5.98 -20.92 8.60
N GLU A 219 6.44 -22.10 9.01
CA GLU A 219 6.67 -23.23 8.11
C GLU A 219 5.38 -23.83 7.57
N GLU A 220 4.29 -23.77 8.34
CA GLU A 220 2.96 -24.23 7.92
C GLU A 220 2.29 -23.19 7.01
N ARG A 221 2.27 -21.91 7.41
CA ARG A 221 1.57 -20.85 6.66
C ARG A 221 2.23 -20.50 5.33
N ALA A 222 3.51 -20.82 5.15
CA ALA A 222 4.19 -20.67 3.86
C ALA A 222 3.72 -21.67 2.78
N ARG A 223 2.95 -22.71 3.16
CA ARG A 223 2.60 -23.84 2.27
C ARG A 223 1.19 -23.80 1.70
N ASP A 224 0.31 -22.96 2.24
CA ASP A 224 -1.08 -22.87 1.77
C ASP A 224 -1.69 -21.46 1.94
N PHE A 225 -2.96 -21.34 1.55
CA PHE A 225 -3.73 -20.09 1.57
C PHE A 225 -4.80 -20.06 2.67
N ARG A 226 -4.67 -20.90 3.70
CA ARG A 226 -5.63 -20.89 4.81
C ARG A 226 -5.46 -19.62 5.65
N GLU A 227 -6.48 -19.29 6.43
CA GLU A 227 -6.39 -18.19 7.40
C GLU A 227 -5.26 -18.46 8.41
N VAL A 228 -4.34 -17.51 8.53
CA VAL A 228 -3.12 -17.63 9.36
C VAL A 228 -3.27 -16.96 10.72
N GLU A 229 -4.22 -16.05 10.87
CA GLU A 229 -4.55 -15.40 12.13
C GLU A 229 -5.49 -16.30 12.92
N LYS A 230 -5.08 -16.76 14.10
CA LYS A 230 -5.92 -17.64 14.95
C LYS A 230 -6.99 -16.87 15.73
N GLY A 231 -7.01 -15.55 15.60
CA GLY A 231 -7.91 -14.65 16.31
C GLY A 231 -7.61 -14.58 17.81
N PHE A 232 -8.62 -14.18 18.57
CA PHE A 232 -8.54 -14.05 20.03
C PHE A 232 -9.38 -15.12 20.71
N THR A 233 -8.89 -15.62 21.85
CA THR A 233 -9.74 -16.33 22.81
C THR A 233 -10.83 -15.41 23.34
N GLU A 234 -11.92 -15.98 23.86
CA GLU A 234 -13.00 -15.18 24.45
C GLU A 234 -12.48 -14.20 25.53
N ALA A 235 -11.54 -14.65 26.36
CA ALA A 235 -10.94 -13.81 27.40
C ALA A 235 -10.13 -12.64 26.81
N GLN A 236 -9.32 -12.88 25.77
CA GLN A 236 -8.57 -11.83 25.07
C GLN A 236 -9.50 -10.87 24.34
N ALA A 237 -10.55 -11.39 23.68
CA ALA A 237 -11.54 -10.57 22.99
C ALA A 237 -12.30 -9.66 23.99
N ARG A 238 -12.69 -10.19 25.16
CA ARG A 238 -13.29 -9.39 26.24
C ARG A 238 -12.32 -8.33 26.76
N PHE A 239 -11.04 -8.68 26.96
CA PHE A 239 -10.02 -7.73 27.38
C PHE A 239 -9.84 -6.59 26.36
N GLU A 240 -9.67 -6.92 25.08
CA GLU A 240 -9.58 -5.93 24.00
C GLU A 240 -10.84 -5.07 23.88
N ALA A 241 -12.04 -5.64 24.05
CA ALA A 241 -13.28 -4.87 24.06
C ALA A 241 -13.37 -3.89 25.23
N THR A 242 -12.72 -4.19 26.36
CA THR A 242 -12.61 -3.28 27.51
C THR A 242 -11.44 -2.30 27.41
N ARG A 243 -10.60 -2.41 26.37
CA ARG A 243 -9.48 -1.49 26.11
C ARG A 243 -10.03 -0.19 25.51
N CYS A 244 -10.82 0.54 26.30
CA CYS A 244 -11.32 1.85 25.91
C CYS A 244 -10.14 2.82 25.79
N LEU A 245 -9.90 3.34 24.59
CA LEU A 245 -8.90 4.38 24.33
C LEU A 245 -9.49 5.79 24.45
N ARG A 246 -10.67 5.95 25.08
CA ARG A 246 -11.41 7.21 25.21
C ARG A 246 -11.39 8.02 23.91
N CYS A 247 -11.93 7.46 22.81
CA CYS A 247 -12.04 8.19 21.54
C CYS A 247 -12.93 9.43 21.62
N ASP A 248 -13.69 9.58 22.71
CA ASP A 248 -14.41 10.78 23.12
C ASP A 248 -13.49 11.91 23.62
N LEU A 249 -12.22 11.62 23.92
CA LEU A 249 -11.20 12.58 24.33
C LEU A 249 -10.27 13.01 23.19
N GLU A 250 -10.63 12.78 21.91
CA GLU A 250 -9.97 13.49 20.80
C GLU A 250 -10.17 15.00 21.05
N GLU A 251 -9.17 15.66 21.65
CA GLU A 251 -9.14 17.12 21.75
C GLU A 251 -9.34 17.66 20.34
N ASP A 252 -10.39 18.45 20.14
CA ASP A 252 -10.55 19.32 19.00
C ASP A 252 -9.23 20.10 18.88
N ARG A 253 -8.33 19.65 18.00
CA ARG A 253 -7.20 20.46 17.54
C ARG A 253 -7.81 21.55 16.69
N GLY A 254 -8.30 22.57 17.39
CA GLY A 254 -8.85 23.78 16.82
C GLY A 254 -7.91 24.33 15.76
N GLU A 255 -8.52 24.65 14.63
CA GLU A 255 -7.96 25.53 13.60
C GLU A 255 -7.47 26.86 14.19
#